data_AF-A0A7C3YXP7-F1
#
_entry.id   AF-A0A7C3YXP7-F1
#
_cell.length_a   1.000
_cell.length_b   1.000
_cell.length_c   1.000
_cell.angle_alpha   90.00
_cell.angle_beta   90.00
_cell.angle_gamma   90.00
#
_symmetry.space_group_name_H-M   'P 1'
#
loop_
_entity.id
_entity.type
_entity.pdbx_description
1 polymer ?
#
loop_
_entity_poly.entity_id
_entity_poly.type
_entity_poly.pdbx_seq_one_letter_code
_entity_poly.pdbx_strand_id
1 'polypeptide(L)'
;MQLIFTLFITQEKFNINFNTKKKSESYLFSQDVNKIKLTLWYTQDSSSDEGLLLKTMVEEFEQQNPNIDVELIPQNFFTAHDTYKNAFLSGTQPDIFRSSEGDMTEWIYLGAVKDLTEYIPESDKVDFINITKYTPVFKYEGK
;
A
#
# COMPACT_ATOMS: atom_id res chain seq x y z
N MET A 1 18.81 -16.41 -9.32
CA MET A 1 18.49 -15.05 -8.84
C MET A 1 17.10 -15.14 -8.23
N GLN A 2 17.05 -15.28 -6.90
CA GLN A 2 15.88 -15.76 -6.17
C GLN A 2 15.26 -14.54 -5.47
N LEU A 3 14.20 -14.00 -6.06
CA LEU A 3 13.43 -12.90 -5.49
C LEU A 3 12.48 -13.48 -4.44
N ILE A 4 12.89 -13.36 -3.18
CA ILE A 4 12.06 -13.67 -2.01
C ILE A 4 11.12 -12.48 -1.80
N PHE A 5 10.02 -12.44 -2.55
CA PHE A 5 8.81 -11.72 -2.12
C PHE A 5 8.01 -12.69 -1.27
N THR A 6 8.31 -12.77 0.01
CA THR A 6 7.47 -13.52 0.94
C THR A 6 6.41 -12.60 1.49
N LEU A 7 5.23 -12.71 0.89
CA LEU A 7 3.96 -12.24 1.43
C LEU A 7 3.65 -13.08 2.69
N PHE A 8 4.09 -12.63 3.87
CA PHE A 8 3.70 -13.23 5.15
C PHE A 8 2.50 -12.46 5.71
N ILE A 9 1.29 -12.81 5.28
CA ILE A 9 0.12 -12.59 6.13
C ILE A 9 -0.22 -13.93 6.78
N THR A 10 0.39 -14.14 7.94
CA THR A 10 0.10 -15.25 8.86
C THR A 10 -1.39 -15.29 9.19
N GLN A 11 -2.01 -16.44 8.92
CA GLN A 11 -3.26 -16.83 9.57
C GLN A 11 -3.04 -16.90 11.07
N GLU A 12 -3.75 -16.08 11.85
CA GLU A 12 -4.30 -16.46 13.16
C GLU A 12 -5.08 -15.28 13.76
N LYS A 13 -6.42 -15.39 13.78
CA LYS A 13 -7.34 -14.99 14.87
C LYS A 13 -8.77 -14.87 14.36
N PHE A 14 -9.42 -16.01 14.12
CA PHE A 14 -10.87 -16.10 14.36
C PHE A 14 -11.18 -17.50 14.89
N ASN A 15 -11.02 -17.65 16.19
CA ASN A 15 -11.51 -18.80 16.94
C ASN A 15 -12.94 -18.48 17.36
N ILE A 16 -13.94 -18.88 16.56
CA ILE A 16 -15.35 -18.81 16.99
C ILE A 16 -15.94 -20.23 16.98
N ASN A 17 -16.16 -20.74 18.19
CA ASN A 17 -16.97 -21.92 18.46
C ASN A 17 -18.44 -21.60 18.21
N PHE A 18 -19.08 -22.31 17.28
CA PHE A 18 -20.54 -22.42 17.24
C PHE A 18 -20.94 -23.89 17.30
N ASN A 19 -21.30 -24.34 18.50
CA ASN A 19 -22.06 -25.56 18.67
C ASN A 19 -23.55 -25.24 18.78
N THR A 20 -24.32 -25.96 17.96
CA THR A 20 -25.76 -26.24 17.99
C THR A 20 -26.75 -25.37 17.22
N LYS A 21 -27.40 -26.09 16.28
CA LYS A 21 -28.79 -26.02 15.78
C LYS A 21 -29.16 -25.05 14.64
N LYS A 22 -29.03 -25.60 13.42
CA LYS A 22 -29.99 -25.61 12.29
C LYS A 22 -31.29 -24.82 12.49
N LYS A 23 -31.51 -23.79 11.67
CA LYS A 23 -32.67 -23.69 10.75
C LYS A 23 -32.36 -22.70 9.62
N SER A 24 -32.70 -23.12 8.42
CA SER A 24 -32.51 -22.46 7.13
C SER A 24 -33.30 -21.17 6.99
N GLU A 25 -32.63 -20.07 6.69
CA GLU A 25 -33.19 -18.90 6.01
C GLU A 25 -32.04 -18.21 5.24
N SER A 26 -32.16 -18.21 3.92
CA SER A 26 -31.23 -17.58 2.99
C SER A 26 -31.39 -16.06 3.08
N TYR A 27 -30.59 -15.43 3.92
CA TYR A 27 -30.43 -13.98 3.91
C TYR A 27 -29.34 -13.62 2.91
N LEU A 28 -29.75 -13.08 1.77
CA LEU A 28 -28.89 -12.32 0.88
C LEU A 28 -28.31 -11.16 1.69
N PHE A 29 -27.04 -11.26 2.06
CA PHE A 29 -26.29 -10.16 2.65
C PHE A 29 -26.00 -9.16 1.52
N SER A 30 -26.94 -8.27 1.22
CA SER A 30 -26.64 -7.04 0.50
C SER A 30 -25.89 -6.14 1.48
N GLN A 31 -24.60 -6.38 1.61
CA GLN A 31 -23.71 -5.51 2.36
C GLN A 31 -23.45 -4.29 1.47
N ASP A 32 -24.23 -3.22 1.67
CA ASP A 32 -23.80 -1.87 1.27
C ASP A 32 -22.61 -1.49 2.17
N VAL A 33 -21.45 -2.11 1.91
CA VAL A 33 -20.18 -1.70 2.50
C VAL A 33 -19.80 -0.44 1.74
N ASN A 34 -19.84 0.72 2.41
CA ASN A 34 -19.16 1.90 1.90
C ASN A 34 -17.68 1.54 1.75
N LYS A 35 -17.26 1.25 0.50
CA LYS A 35 -15.88 0.91 0.19
C LYS A 35 -14.98 2.09 0.55
N ILE A 36 -13.87 1.80 1.23
CA ILE A 36 -12.78 2.75 1.45
C ILE A 36 -12.09 2.93 0.11
N LYS A 37 -12.08 4.17 -0.40
CA LYS A 37 -11.38 4.50 -1.64
C LYS A 37 -10.00 5.05 -1.32
N LEU A 38 -8.98 4.51 -1.97
CA LEU A 38 -7.59 4.95 -1.88
C LEU A 38 -7.10 5.32 -3.27
N THR A 39 -6.34 6.40 -3.37
CA THR A 39 -5.68 6.83 -4.60
C THR A 39 -4.18 6.54 -4.53
N LEU A 40 -3.63 5.91 -5.56
CA LEU A 40 -2.22 5.58 -5.66
C LEU A 40 -1.63 6.17 -6.93
N TRP A 41 -0.73 7.14 -6.75
CA TRP A 41 0.04 7.75 -7.84
C TRP A 41 1.35 7.00 -8.08
N TYR A 42 1.58 6.54 -9.31
CA TYR A 42 2.76 5.75 -9.67
C TYR A 42 3.40 6.24 -10.97
N THR A 43 4.66 5.91 -11.22
CA THR A 43 5.43 6.47 -12.37
C THR A 43 5.87 5.44 -13.39
N GLN A 44 5.61 4.16 -13.14
CA GLN A 44 5.87 3.07 -14.07
C GLN A 44 4.99 3.22 -15.30
N ASP A 45 5.53 2.89 -16.47
CA ASP A 45 4.72 2.76 -17.67
C ASP A 45 3.68 1.64 -17.45
N SER A 46 2.39 1.97 -17.59
CA SER A 46 1.28 1.03 -17.39
C SER A 46 1.31 -0.19 -18.32
N SER A 47 2.02 -0.08 -19.45
CA SER A 47 2.18 -1.16 -20.42
C SER A 47 3.46 -1.98 -20.23
N SER A 48 4.35 -1.56 -19.32
CA SER A 48 5.55 -2.31 -18.96
C SER A 48 5.24 -3.48 -18.04
N ASP A 49 6.14 -4.46 -17.98
CA ASP A 49 6.02 -5.60 -17.05
C ASP A 49 5.88 -5.14 -15.59
N GLU A 50 6.57 -4.06 -15.19
CA GLU A 50 6.48 -3.51 -13.84
C GLU A 50 5.10 -2.88 -13.57
N GLY A 51 4.55 -2.15 -14.55
CA GLY A 51 3.21 -1.57 -14.46
C GLY A 51 2.10 -2.63 -14.42
N LEU A 52 2.23 -3.69 -15.23
CA LEU A 52 1.30 -4.82 -15.23
C LEU A 52 1.38 -5.62 -13.92
N LEU A 53 2.58 -5.80 -13.38
CA LEU A 53 2.77 -6.44 -12.08
C LEU A 53 2.12 -5.62 -10.97
N LEU A 54 2.34 -4.30 -10.92
CA LEU A 54 1.70 -3.42 -9.94
C LEU A 54 0.17 -3.55 -10.00
N LYS A 55 -0.40 -3.54 -11.19
CA LYS A 55 -1.85 -3.71 -11.38
C LYS A 55 -2.33 -5.05 -10.82
N THR A 56 -1.62 -6.14 -11.13
CA THR A 56 -1.95 -7.48 -10.62
C THR A 56 -1.90 -7.52 -9.10
N MET A 57 -0.86 -6.93 -8.49
CA MET A 57 -0.72 -6.86 -7.03
C MET A 57 -1.87 -6.09 -6.37
N VAL A 58 -2.34 -5.00 -7.00
CA VAL A 58 -3.49 -4.24 -6.51
C VAL A 58 -4.78 -5.04 -6.64
N GLU A 59 -5.00 -5.71 -7.76
CA GLU A 59 -6.18 -6.58 -7.95
C GLU A 59 -6.21 -7.71 -6.92
N GLU A 60 -5.07 -8.35 -6.62
CA GLU A 60 -4.95 -9.37 -5.57
C GLU A 60 -5.20 -8.78 -4.17
N PHE A 61 -4.70 -7.58 -3.90
CA PHE A 61 -4.94 -6.87 -2.64
C PHE A 61 -6.43 -6.57 -2.44
N GLU A 62 -7.14 -6.09 -3.46
CA GLU A 62 -8.59 -5.81 -3.39
C GLU A 62 -9.42 -7.08 -3.24
N GLN A 63 -9.02 -8.19 -3.87
CA GLN A 63 -9.68 -9.49 -3.67
C GLN A 63 -9.59 -9.97 -2.22
N GLN A 64 -8.46 -9.70 -1.55
CA GLN A 64 -8.26 -10.03 -0.14
C GLN A 64 -8.92 -9.01 0.80
N ASN A 65 -9.17 -7.79 0.31
CA ASN A 65 -9.73 -6.67 1.07
C ASN A 65 -10.95 -6.09 0.33
N PRO A 66 -12.10 -6.79 0.29
CA PRO A 66 -13.24 -6.43 -0.56
C PRO A 66 -13.91 -5.10 -0.20
N ASN A 67 -13.58 -4.54 0.97
CA ASN A 67 -14.02 -3.23 1.43
C ASN A 67 -13.08 -2.08 1.02
N ILE A 68 -12.00 -2.36 0.29
CA ILE A 68 -11.04 -1.37 -0.21
C ILE A 68 -11.11 -1.34 -1.75
N ASP A 69 -10.99 -0.14 -2.30
CA ASP A 69 -10.98 0.18 -3.73
C ASP A 69 -9.79 1.11 -3.98
N VAL A 70 -8.83 0.68 -4.81
CA VAL A 70 -7.57 1.39 -5.06
C VAL A 70 -7.55 1.90 -6.49
N GLU A 71 -7.62 3.23 -6.63
CA GLU A 71 -7.49 3.90 -7.91
C GLU A 71 -6.02 4.13 -8.26
N LEU A 72 -5.52 3.40 -9.26
CA LEU A 72 -4.19 3.57 -9.82
C LEU A 72 -4.14 4.72 -10.83
N ILE A 73 -3.40 5.78 -10.53
CA ILE A 73 -3.27 6.96 -11.39
C ILE A 73 -1.82 7.09 -11.88
N PRO A 74 -1.54 6.83 -13.17
CA PRO A 74 -0.19 6.96 -13.71
C PRO A 74 0.23 8.43 -13.77
N GLN A 75 1.50 8.67 -13.46
CA GLN A 75 2.13 9.98 -13.45
C GLN A 75 3.38 9.93 -14.31
N ASN A 76 3.70 11.03 -14.99
CA ASN A 76 4.93 11.09 -15.78
C ASN A 76 6.13 11.16 -14.83
N PHE A 77 7.04 10.18 -14.92
CA PHE A 77 8.24 10.10 -14.10
C PHE A 77 9.04 11.41 -14.04
N PHE A 78 9.22 12.10 -15.18
CA PHE A 78 10.04 13.30 -15.27
C PHE A 78 9.43 14.53 -14.59
N THR A 79 8.11 14.53 -14.39
CA THR A 79 7.39 15.66 -13.78
C THR A 79 6.72 15.28 -12.46
N ALA A 80 6.79 14.02 -12.05
CA ALA A 80 6.10 13.48 -10.88
C ALA A 80 6.44 14.26 -9.60
N HIS A 81 7.72 14.57 -9.38
CA HIS A 81 8.15 15.31 -8.19
C HIS A 81 7.44 16.66 -8.05
N ASP A 82 7.49 17.50 -9.08
CA ASP A 82 6.80 18.80 -9.11
C ASP A 82 5.28 18.65 -9.01
N THR A 83 4.70 17.65 -9.68
CA THR A 83 3.27 17.34 -9.57
C THR A 83 2.87 17.03 -8.14
N TYR A 84 3.65 16.20 -7.43
CA TYR A 84 3.33 15.76 -6.06
C TYR A 84 3.45 16.91 -5.08
N LYS A 85 4.52 17.70 -5.22
CA LYS A 85 4.76 18.89 -4.40
C LYS A 85 3.62 19.91 -4.57
N ASN A 86 3.21 20.19 -5.80
CA ASN A 86 2.09 21.08 -6.06
C ASN A 86 0.79 20.54 -5.49
N ALA A 87 0.50 19.25 -5.68
CA ALA A 87 -0.71 18.60 -5.16
C ALA A 87 -0.78 18.67 -3.62
N PHE A 88 0.36 18.47 -2.94
CA PHE A 88 0.44 18.63 -1.50
C PHE A 88 0.18 20.07 -1.05
N LEU A 89 0.79 21.05 -1.72
CA LEU A 89 0.57 22.48 -1.41
C LEU A 89 -0.87 22.94 -1.69
N SER A 90 -1.55 22.33 -2.66
CA SER A 90 -2.94 22.64 -3.00
C SER A 90 -3.97 21.82 -2.22
N GLY A 91 -3.55 20.85 -1.42
CA GLY A 91 -4.47 19.96 -0.69
C GLY A 91 -5.20 18.95 -1.57
N THR A 92 -4.63 18.59 -2.72
CA THR A 92 -5.18 17.62 -3.69
C THR A 92 -4.25 16.43 -3.90
N GLN A 93 -3.41 16.12 -2.92
CA GLN A 93 -2.50 14.98 -2.91
C GLN A 93 -3.24 13.64 -2.92
N PRO A 94 -2.62 12.55 -3.43
CA PRO A 94 -3.17 11.21 -3.30
C PRO A 94 -2.99 10.69 -1.86
N ASP A 95 -3.63 9.56 -1.57
CA ASP A 95 -3.41 8.82 -0.33
C ASP A 95 -2.03 8.15 -0.30
N ILE A 96 -1.59 7.66 -1.45
CA ILE A 96 -0.33 6.94 -1.65
C ILE A 96 0.35 7.48 -2.91
N PHE A 97 1.66 7.68 -2.86
CA PHE A 97 2.44 8.02 -4.04
C PHE A 97 3.78 7.28 -4.05
N ARG A 98 4.25 6.95 -5.25
CA ARG A 98 5.59 6.40 -5.46
C ARG A 98 6.62 7.51 -5.27
N SER A 99 7.40 7.46 -4.20
CA SER A 99 8.59 8.31 -4.04
C SER A 99 9.81 7.69 -4.70
N SER A 100 10.70 8.52 -5.26
CA SER A 100 12.07 8.08 -5.47
C SER A 100 12.81 8.03 -4.13
N GLU A 101 13.88 7.24 -4.05
CA GLU A 101 14.72 7.17 -2.86
C GLU A 101 15.35 8.53 -2.49
N GLY A 102 15.78 9.32 -3.49
CA GLY A 102 16.43 10.61 -3.26
C GLY A 102 15.53 11.66 -2.59
N ASP A 103 14.20 11.51 -2.70
CA ASP A 103 13.25 12.56 -2.32
C ASP A 103 12.68 12.37 -0.91
N MET A 104 12.90 11.20 -0.28
CA MET A 104 12.23 10.85 0.98
C MET A 104 12.46 11.89 2.08
N THR A 105 13.68 12.42 2.19
CA THR A 105 13.99 13.46 3.19
C THR A 105 13.20 14.75 2.94
N GLU A 106 13.01 15.15 1.67
CA GLU A 106 12.20 16.32 1.35
C GLU A 106 10.73 16.10 1.75
N TRP A 107 10.16 14.94 1.44
CA TRP A 107 8.76 14.65 1.80
C TRP A 107 8.53 14.65 3.31
N ILE A 108 9.50 14.17 4.09
CA ILE A 108 9.46 14.24 5.55
C ILE A 108 9.49 15.69 6.04
N TYR A 109 10.42 16.51 5.51
CA TYR A 109 10.50 17.92 5.88
C TYR A 109 9.24 18.72 5.49
N LEU A 110 8.60 18.36 4.39
CA LEU A 110 7.33 18.96 3.96
C LEU A 110 6.14 18.48 4.79
N GLY A 111 6.29 17.43 5.61
CA GLY A 111 5.17 16.80 6.31
C GLY A 111 4.21 16.09 5.36
N ALA A 112 4.68 15.69 4.18
CA ALA A 112 3.89 15.06 3.13
C ALA A 112 3.73 13.55 3.30
N VAL A 113 4.44 12.95 4.27
CA VAL A 113 4.38 11.51 4.58
C VAL A 113 3.94 11.28 6.01
N LYS A 114 3.21 10.17 6.21
CA LYS A 114 2.75 9.72 7.52
C LYS A 114 3.68 8.63 8.05
N ASP A 115 4.03 8.71 9.33
CA ASP A 115 4.72 7.63 10.04
C ASP A 115 3.81 6.38 10.10
N LEU A 116 4.28 5.28 9.50
CA LEU A 116 3.55 4.02 9.45
C LEU A 116 4.08 2.96 10.43
N THR A 117 5.07 3.29 11.27
CA THR A 117 5.82 2.34 12.10
C THR A 117 4.91 1.44 12.96
N GLU A 118 3.86 2.01 13.55
CA GLU A 118 2.92 1.29 14.43
C GLU A 118 1.96 0.36 13.67
N TYR A 119 1.82 0.57 12.35
CA TYR A 119 0.90 -0.18 11.50
C TYR A 119 1.58 -1.36 10.78
N ILE A 120 2.92 -1.43 10.80
CA ILE A 120 3.69 -2.50 10.18
C ILE A 120 3.87 -3.65 11.20
N PRO A 121 3.37 -4.87 10.91
CA PRO A 121 3.58 -6.03 11.77
C PRO A 121 5.08 -6.31 11.96
N GLU A 122 5.47 -6.80 13.14
CA GLU A 122 6.89 -7.12 13.41
C GLU A 122 7.47 -8.14 12.43
N SER A 123 6.64 -9.05 11.89
CA SER A 123 7.04 -10.01 10.84
C SER A 123 7.47 -9.34 9.53
N ASP A 124 6.92 -8.15 9.27
CA ASP A 124 7.09 -7.41 8.01
C ASP A 124 8.05 -6.23 8.20
N LYS A 125 8.49 -5.97 9.44
CA LYS A 125 9.62 -5.11 9.73
C LYS A 125 10.88 -5.81 9.26
N VAL A 126 11.20 -5.61 7.99
CA VAL A 126 12.46 -6.07 7.44
C VAL A 126 13.59 -5.30 8.11
N ASP A 127 14.59 -6.01 8.65
CA ASP A 127 15.86 -5.38 9.04
C ASP A 127 16.66 -5.09 7.76
N PHE A 128 16.38 -3.95 7.15
CA PHE A 128 16.94 -3.52 5.86
C PHE A 128 18.48 -3.31 5.89
N ILE A 129 19.14 -3.54 7.03
CA ILE A 129 20.59 -3.40 7.24
C ILE A 129 21.43 -4.32 6.34
N ASN A 130 20.89 -5.45 5.86
CA ASN A 130 21.68 -6.43 5.07
C ASN A 130 21.52 -6.34 3.54
N ILE A 131 20.78 -5.37 3.01
CA ILE A 131 20.77 -5.06 1.56
C ILE A 131 21.69 -3.86 1.31
N THR A 132 22.99 -4.17 1.23
CA THR A 132 24.16 -3.27 1.31
C THR A 132 24.30 -2.22 0.19
N LYS A 133 23.26 -1.48 -0.18
CA LYS A 133 23.44 -0.28 -1.01
C LYS A 133 22.36 0.82 -0.95
N TYR A 134 21.18 0.57 -0.37
CA TYR A 134 20.03 1.51 -0.48
C TYR A 134 19.32 1.81 0.86
N THR A 135 19.91 1.38 1.99
CA THR A 135 19.23 1.24 3.29
C THR A 135 18.86 2.52 4.06
N PRO A 136 19.62 3.63 4.10
CA PRO A 136 19.29 4.75 5.00
C PRO A 136 18.13 5.63 4.50
N VAL A 137 17.44 5.24 3.43
CA VAL A 137 16.49 6.13 2.76
C VAL A 137 15.08 6.06 3.35
N PHE A 138 14.64 4.89 3.78
CA PHE A 138 13.26 4.68 4.25
C PHE A 138 13.09 4.86 5.76
N LYS A 139 14.18 5.07 6.50
CA LYS A 139 14.16 5.41 7.93
C LYS A 139 14.80 6.77 8.15
N TYR A 140 14.09 7.69 8.79
CA TYR A 140 14.60 8.99 9.20
C TYR A 140 14.50 9.11 10.72
N GLU A 141 15.62 9.38 11.38
CA GLU A 141 15.71 9.46 12.84
C GLU A 141 15.20 8.19 13.58
N GLY A 142 15.31 7.02 12.94
CA GLY A 142 14.90 5.74 13.51
C GLY A 142 13.42 5.39 13.34
N LYS A 143 12.68 6.21 12.57
CA LYS A 143 11.28 5.98 12.16
C LYS A 143 11.23 5.69 10.67
#